data_AF-A0A969NPM7-F1
#
_entry.id   AF-A0A969NPM7-F1
#
_cell.length_a   1.000
_cell.length_b   1.000
_cell.length_c   1.000
_cell.angle_alpha   90.00
_cell.angle_beta   90.00
_cell.angle_gamma   90.00
#
_symmetry.space_group_name_H-M   'P 1'
#
loop_
_entity.id
_entity.type
_entity.pdbx_description
1 polymer ?
#
loop_
_entity_poly.entity_id
_entity_poly.type
_entity_poly.pdbx_seq_one_letter_code
_entity_poly.pdbx_strand_id
1 'polypeptide(L)'
;MKPDLASAYNNRGSAYKELQDYHKAIPDLNKAIALEPNLPNPYSHRGFVYLQLKDYPKALIDLNKAIELKSDYADAYYNRGLYYRELKETQLAIADLQKASQLYKEQDNPEGEQKARQILQNLSSQSPATPENISDGSSFTGIVANLDRIAQQITVRIDSTKHGNGSGVIVAKEGNSYYVLTAAHVVEKPDEYEVVTPDGQQHQVDFKIVKKLEGIDLTLLSFTSENPTL
;
A
#
# COMPACT_ATOMS: atom_id res chain seq x y z
N MET A 1 14.42 -11.57 -37.58
CA MET A 1 13.59 -11.24 -36.40
C MET A 1 12.84 -9.94 -36.71
N LYS A 2 11.52 -9.88 -36.50
CA LYS A 2 10.80 -8.61 -36.49
C LYS A 2 11.04 -7.94 -35.13
N PRO A 3 11.44 -6.66 -35.06
CA PRO A 3 11.52 -5.97 -33.79
C PRO A 3 10.12 -5.90 -33.19
N ASP A 4 10.00 -6.28 -31.92
CA ASP A 4 8.77 -6.08 -31.17
C ASP A 4 8.56 -4.58 -30.95
N LEU A 5 7.44 -4.08 -31.45
CA LEU A 5 7.11 -2.66 -31.43
C LEU A 5 6.91 -2.17 -29.98
N ALA A 6 6.37 -3.01 -29.09
CA ALA A 6 6.21 -2.66 -27.67
C ALA A 6 7.56 -2.44 -27.00
N SER A 7 8.49 -3.40 -27.17
CA SER A 7 9.88 -3.28 -26.74
C SER A 7 10.60 -2.04 -27.32
N ALA A 8 10.36 -1.68 -28.58
CA ALA A 8 10.95 -0.50 -29.19
C ALA A 8 10.48 0.82 -28.52
N TYR A 9 9.16 0.95 -28.29
CA TYR A 9 8.61 2.09 -27.55
C TYR A 9 9.10 2.11 -26.10
N ASN A 10 9.17 0.95 -25.43
CA ASN A 10 9.73 0.86 -24.08
C ASN A 10 11.18 1.34 -24.02
N ASN A 11 12.03 0.88 -24.93
CA ASN A 11 13.44 1.23 -24.96
C ASN A 11 13.64 2.73 -25.22
N ARG A 12 12.84 3.32 -26.12
CA ARG A 12 12.89 4.77 -26.38
C ARG A 12 12.36 5.58 -25.19
N GLY A 13 11.26 5.15 -24.58
CA GLY A 13 10.73 5.75 -23.34
C GLY A 13 11.73 5.68 -22.19
N SER A 14 12.45 4.56 -22.06
CA SER A 14 13.54 4.40 -21.09
C SER A 14 14.71 5.34 -21.39
N ALA A 15 15.10 5.50 -22.65
CA ALA A 15 16.15 6.44 -23.02
C ALA A 15 15.76 7.89 -22.67
N TYR A 16 14.51 8.29 -22.92
CA TYR A 16 14.02 9.60 -22.47
C TYR A 16 13.98 9.75 -20.95
N LYS A 17 13.63 8.68 -20.21
CA LYS A 17 13.70 8.65 -18.74
C LYS A 17 15.13 8.88 -18.25
N GLU A 18 16.13 8.22 -18.83
CA GLU A 18 17.56 8.42 -18.48
C GLU A 18 18.04 9.83 -18.83
N LEU A 19 17.54 10.42 -19.92
CA LEU A 19 17.78 11.82 -20.30
C LEU A 19 16.96 12.83 -19.49
N GLN A 20 16.13 12.37 -18.54
CA GLN A 20 15.20 13.18 -17.75
C GLN A 20 14.15 13.95 -18.58
N ASP A 21 13.94 13.58 -19.86
CA ASP A 21 12.89 14.12 -20.72
C ASP A 21 11.56 13.39 -20.46
N TYR A 22 11.01 13.60 -19.27
CA TYR A 22 9.82 12.89 -18.78
C TYR A 22 8.58 13.13 -19.63
N HIS A 23 8.47 14.32 -20.24
CA HIS A 23 7.37 14.65 -21.15
C HIS A 23 7.37 13.80 -22.42
N LYS A 24 8.55 13.37 -22.91
CA LYS A 24 8.66 12.42 -24.02
C LYS A 24 8.64 10.96 -23.56
N ALA A 25 9.12 10.66 -22.37
CA ALA A 25 9.11 9.30 -21.83
C ALA A 25 7.69 8.75 -21.67
N ILE A 26 6.77 9.51 -21.09
CA ILE A 26 5.40 9.04 -20.79
C ILE A 26 4.63 8.57 -22.04
N PRO A 27 4.54 9.34 -23.15
CA PRO A 27 3.84 8.89 -24.35
C PRO A 27 4.36 7.57 -24.92
N ASP A 28 5.68 7.37 -24.91
CA ASP A 28 6.29 6.14 -25.41
C ASP A 28 6.01 4.95 -24.49
N LEU A 29 6.12 5.14 -23.17
CA LEU A 29 5.79 4.10 -22.20
C LEU A 29 4.29 3.75 -22.24
N ASN A 30 3.41 4.72 -22.44
CA ASN A 30 1.98 4.49 -22.67
C ASN A 30 1.75 3.65 -23.93
N LYS A 31 2.47 3.95 -25.01
CA LYS A 31 2.35 3.20 -26.27
C LYS A 31 2.85 1.76 -26.12
N ALA A 32 3.96 1.54 -25.40
CA ALA A 32 4.45 0.21 -25.08
C ALA A 32 3.40 -0.59 -24.30
N ILE A 33 2.81 -0.01 -23.25
CA ILE A 33 1.76 -0.64 -22.44
C ILE A 33 0.50 -0.95 -23.27
N ALA A 34 0.08 -0.04 -24.15
CA ALA A 34 -1.08 -0.27 -25.00
C ALA A 34 -0.87 -1.40 -26.02
N LEU A 35 0.37 -1.62 -26.45
CA LEU A 35 0.74 -2.69 -27.38
C LEU A 35 0.90 -4.04 -26.65
N GLU A 36 1.51 -4.02 -25.46
CA GLU A 36 1.73 -5.21 -24.64
C GLU A 36 1.47 -4.91 -23.15
N PRO A 37 0.23 -5.10 -22.68
CA PRO A 37 -0.16 -4.76 -21.30
C PRO A 37 0.49 -5.65 -20.23
N ASN A 38 1.10 -6.76 -20.62
CA ASN A 38 1.73 -7.72 -19.70
C ASN A 38 3.25 -7.53 -19.60
N LEU A 39 3.82 -6.55 -20.32
CA LEU A 39 5.25 -6.25 -20.22
C LEU A 39 5.51 -5.43 -18.94
N PRO A 40 6.31 -5.92 -17.98
CA PRO A 40 6.50 -5.23 -16.70
C PRO A 40 7.39 -3.98 -16.80
N ASN A 41 8.34 -3.95 -17.74
CA ASN A 41 9.34 -2.87 -17.85
C ASN A 41 8.72 -1.49 -18.09
N PRO A 42 7.76 -1.31 -19.02
CA PRO A 42 7.10 -0.02 -19.22
C PRO A 42 6.43 0.54 -17.96
N TYR A 43 5.80 -0.31 -17.15
CA TYR A 43 5.18 0.11 -15.89
C TYR A 43 6.25 0.56 -14.88
N SER A 44 7.33 -0.20 -14.69
CA SER A 44 8.42 0.21 -13.78
C SER A 44 9.06 1.54 -14.22
N HIS A 45 9.33 1.70 -15.52
CA HIS A 45 9.86 2.94 -16.07
C HIS A 45 8.90 4.12 -15.89
N ARG A 46 7.60 3.93 -16.18
CA ARG A 46 6.61 5.00 -16.07
C ARG A 46 6.34 5.37 -14.61
N GLY A 47 6.35 4.37 -13.72
CA GLY A 47 6.28 4.56 -12.27
C GLY A 47 7.44 5.41 -11.74
N PHE A 48 8.67 5.15 -12.19
CA PHE A 48 9.81 6.01 -11.87
C PHE A 48 9.64 7.43 -12.42
N VAL A 49 9.19 7.58 -13.67
CA VAL A 49 8.95 8.91 -14.26
C VAL A 49 7.91 9.69 -13.43
N TYR A 50 6.80 9.05 -13.04
CA TYR A 50 5.80 9.67 -12.18
C TYR A 50 6.36 10.04 -10.79
N LEU A 51 7.23 9.21 -10.22
CA LEU A 51 7.93 9.53 -8.97
C LEU A 51 8.78 10.81 -9.12
N GLN A 52 9.55 10.95 -10.20
CA GLN A 52 10.35 12.16 -10.45
C GLN A 52 9.48 13.40 -10.66
N LEU A 53 8.29 13.23 -11.24
CA LEU A 53 7.28 14.29 -11.37
C LEU A 53 6.45 14.52 -10.10
N LYS A 54 6.71 13.78 -9.02
CA LYS A 54 5.97 13.81 -7.75
C LYS A 54 4.48 13.46 -7.88
N ASP A 55 4.10 12.74 -8.93
CA ASP A 55 2.77 12.14 -9.09
C ASP A 55 2.75 10.78 -8.36
N TYR A 56 2.79 10.86 -7.03
CA TYR A 56 2.90 9.69 -6.15
C TYR A 56 1.79 8.64 -6.36
N PRO A 57 0.51 9.01 -6.52
CA PRO A 57 -0.54 8.02 -6.75
C PRO A 57 -0.29 7.18 -8.00
N LYS A 58 0.08 7.81 -9.12
CA LYS A 58 0.35 7.08 -10.37
C LYS A 58 1.64 6.27 -10.29
N ALA A 59 2.67 6.80 -9.62
CA ALA A 59 3.92 6.08 -9.40
C ALA A 59 3.67 4.75 -8.69
N LEU A 60 2.93 4.77 -7.58
CA LEU A 60 2.66 3.56 -6.79
C LEU A 60 1.83 2.53 -7.57
N ILE A 61 0.81 2.97 -8.31
CA ILE A 61 -0.02 2.09 -9.16
C ILE A 61 0.85 1.34 -10.16
N ASP A 62 1.71 2.06 -10.89
CA ASP A 62 2.54 1.46 -11.93
C ASP A 62 3.62 0.53 -11.35
N LEU A 63 4.25 0.92 -10.24
CA LEU A 63 5.27 0.09 -9.58
C LEU A 63 4.67 -1.20 -9.02
N ASN A 64 3.47 -1.14 -8.44
CA ASN A 64 2.75 -2.32 -8.01
C ASN A 64 2.37 -3.21 -9.21
N LYS A 65 1.91 -2.61 -10.31
CA LYS A 65 1.58 -3.39 -11.51
C LYS A 65 2.79 -4.11 -12.10
N ALA A 66 3.95 -3.46 -12.12
CA ALA A 66 5.20 -4.08 -12.58
C ALA A 66 5.58 -5.31 -11.73
N ILE A 67 5.40 -5.23 -10.41
CA ILE A 67 5.67 -6.34 -9.46
C ILE A 67 4.62 -7.45 -9.59
N GLU A 68 3.35 -7.09 -9.79
CA GLU A 68 2.27 -8.06 -10.03
C GLU A 68 2.52 -8.88 -11.30
N LEU A 69 2.96 -8.22 -12.38
CA LEU A 69 3.29 -8.87 -13.65
C LEU A 69 4.58 -9.71 -13.56
N LYS A 70 5.53 -9.29 -12.74
CA LYS A 70 6.80 -9.99 -12.55
C LYS A 70 7.30 -9.83 -11.10
N SER A 71 7.05 -10.86 -10.30
CA SER A 71 7.35 -10.87 -8.85
C SER A 71 8.84 -10.86 -8.50
N ASP A 72 9.72 -11.15 -9.44
CA ASP A 72 11.18 -11.10 -9.31
C ASP A 72 11.79 -9.88 -10.02
N TYR A 73 11.00 -8.82 -10.28
CA TYR A 73 11.48 -7.65 -10.99
C TYR A 73 12.22 -6.65 -10.09
N ALA A 74 13.55 -6.80 -9.99
CA ALA A 74 14.42 -6.02 -9.12
C ALA A 74 14.25 -4.49 -9.25
N ASP A 75 14.19 -3.96 -10.48
CA ASP A 75 14.04 -2.52 -10.73
C ASP A 75 12.72 -1.96 -10.18
N ALA A 76 11.64 -2.74 -10.23
CA ALA A 76 10.35 -2.29 -9.71
C ALA A 76 10.36 -2.18 -8.18
N TYR A 77 10.97 -3.15 -7.49
CA TYR A 77 11.22 -3.07 -6.05
C TYR A 77 12.15 -1.90 -5.70
N TYR A 78 13.24 -1.72 -6.46
CA TYR A 78 14.16 -0.60 -6.24
C TYR A 78 13.44 0.75 -6.36
N ASN A 79 12.67 0.96 -7.43
CA ASN A 79 11.93 2.19 -7.67
C ASN A 79 10.81 2.41 -6.63
N ARG A 80 10.15 1.35 -6.13
CA ARG A 80 9.16 1.47 -5.06
C ARG A 80 9.81 1.74 -3.69
N GLY A 81 11.00 1.21 -3.46
CA GLY A 81 11.85 1.59 -2.33
C GLY A 81 12.23 3.09 -2.36
N LEU A 82 12.59 3.62 -3.53
CA LEU A 82 12.81 5.06 -3.72
C LEU A 82 11.53 5.87 -3.43
N TYR A 83 10.38 5.41 -3.93
CA TYR A 83 9.08 6.03 -3.66
C TYR A 83 8.81 6.16 -2.16
N TYR A 84 8.97 5.08 -1.39
CA TYR A 84 8.75 5.12 0.06
C TYR A 84 9.77 5.98 0.79
N ARG A 85 11.02 6.01 0.32
CA ARG A 85 12.03 6.93 0.86
C ARG A 85 11.62 8.39 0.69
N GLU A 86 11.12 8.79 -0.48
CA GLU A 86 10.66 10.16 -0.71
C GLU A 86 9.48 10.54 0.19
N LEU A 87 8.62 9.57 0.53
CA LEU A 87 7.52 9.75 1.48
C LEU A 87 7.93 9.62 2.96
N LYS A 88 9.21 9.38 3.24
CA LYS A 88 9.75 9.12 4.60
C LYS A 88 9.16 7.88 5.29
N GLU A 89 8.64 6.94 4.51
CA GLU A 89 8.15 5.65 4.96
C GLU A 89 9.33 4.66 5.08
N THR A 90 10.24 4.93 6.03
CA THR A 90 11.56 4.29 6.13
C THR A 90 11.52 2.77 6.14
N GLN A 91 10.58 2.15 6.88
CA GLN A 91 10.51 0.68 6.96
C GLN A 91 10.07 0.04 5.66
N LEU A 92 9.12 0.66 4.94
CA LEU A 92 8.70 0.20 3.61
C LEU A 92 9.82 0.36 2.58
N ALA A 93 10.56 1.47 2.66
CA ALA A 93 11.73 1.70 1.82
C ALA A 93 12.81 0.64 2.04
N ILE A 94 13.14 0.33 3.31
CA ILE A 94 14.11 -0.71 3.66
C ILE A 94 13.68 -2.08 3.12
N ALA A 95 12.43 -2.48 3.33
CA ALA A 95 11.92 -3.77 2.88
C ALA A 95 12.05 -3.95 1.36
N ASP A 96 11.61 -2.96 0.59
CA ASP A 96 11.69 -3.01 -0.88
C ASP A 96 13.13 -2.96 -1.39
N LEU A 97 13.99 -2.13 -0.80
CA LEU A 97 15.40 -2.04 -1.20
C LEU A 97 16.20 -3.30 -0.84
N GLN A 98 15.87 -3.98 0.26
CA GLN A 98 16.44 -5.28 0.60
C GLN A 98 16.04 -6.33 -0.43
N LYS A 99 14.76 -6.38 -0.80
CA LYS A 99 14.27 -7.29 -1.83
C LYS A 99 14.93 -7.01 -3.19
N ALA A 100 15.06 -5.74 -3.57
CA ALA A 100 15.75 -5.34 -4.79
C ALA A 100 17.23 -5.77 -4.79
N SER A 101 17.95 -5.53 -3.70
CA SER A 101 19.35 -5.93 -3.51
C SER A 101 19.53 -7.44 -3.67
N GLN A 102 18.65 -8.24 -3.04
CA GLN A 102 18.66 -9.69 -3.18
C GLN A 102 18.45 -10.12 -4.65
N LEU A 103 17.42 -9.58 -5.30
CA LEU A 103 17.09 -9.93 -6.69
C LEU A 103 18.21 -9.53 -7.65
N TYR A 104 18.82 -8.36 -7.48
CA TYR A 104 19.96 -7.94 -8.29
C TYR A 104 21.14 -8.89 -8.15
N LYS A 105 21.41 -9.38 -6.94
CA LYS A 105 22.44 -10.40 -6.71
C LYS A 105 22.11 -11.71 -7.42
N GLU A 106 20.86 -12.17 -7.34
CA GLU A 106 20.39 -13.38 -8.05
C GLU A 106 20.46 -13.24 -9.58
N GLN A 107 20.43 -12.00 -10.08
CA GLN A 107 20.50 -11.65 -11.51
C GLN A 107 21.92 -11.32 -11.97
N ASP A 108 22.94 -11.55 -11.15
CA ASP A 108 24.34 -11.16 -11.43
C ASP A 108 24.49 -9.67 -11.83
N ASN A 109 23.71 -8.79 -11.20
CA ASN A 109 23.72 -7.35 -11.42
C ASN A 109 24.36 -6.60 -10.23
N PRO A 110 25.70 -6.54 -10.14
CA PRO A 110 26.40 -5.93 -9.01
C PRO A 110 26.17 -4.42 -8.91
N GLU A 111 25.92 -3.73 -10.03
CA GLU A 111 25.67 -2.29 -10.03
C GLU A 111 24.33 -1.96 -9.36
N GLY A 112 23.26 -2.69 -9.72
CA GLY A 112 21.95 -2.56 -9.08
C GLY A 112 22.01 -2.91 -7.59
N GLU A 113 22.69 -4.00 -7.24
CA GLU A 113 22.89 -4.42 -5.84
C GLU A 113 23.60 -3.32 -5.04
N GLN A 114 24.69 -2.76 -5.57
CA GLN A 114 25.45 -1.71 -4.90
C GLN A 114 24.60 -0.45 -4.68
N LYS A 115 23.82 -0.02 -5.69
CA LYS A 115 22.92 1.14 -5.57
C LYS A 115 21.86 0.92 -4.48
N ALA A 116 21.25 -0.26 -4.42
CA ALA A 116 20.28 -0.59 -3.38
C ALA A 116 20.92 -0.58 -1.98
N ARG A 117 22.09 -1.21 -1.83
CA ARG A 117 22.85 -1.26 -0.56
C ARG A 117 23.28 0.11 -0.06
N GLN A 118 23.69 1.01 -0.94
CA GLN A 118 24.09 2.36 -0.56
C GLN A 118 22.92 3.13 0.08
N ILE A 119 21.72 3.01 -0.49
CA ILE A 119 20.53 3.67 0.07
C ILE A 119 20.13 3.02 1.40
N LEU A 120 20.21 1.70 1.50
CA LEU A 120 19.96 0.98 2.76
C LEU A 120 20.88 1.46 3.88
N GLN A 121 22.19 1.60 3.61
CA GLN A 121 23.14 2.11 4.60
C GLN A 121 22.75 3.51 5.08
N ASN A 122 22.41 4.42 4.16
CA ASN A 122 21.98 5.78 4.50
C ASN A 122 20.72 5.78 5.37
N LEU A 123 19.74 4.94 5.06
CA LEU A 123 18.50 4.81 5.83
C LEU A 123 18.74 4.25 7.23
N SER A 124 19.61 3.24 7.36
CA SER A 124 19.97 2.66 8.66
C SER A 124 20.77 3.61 9.54
N SER A 125 21.63 4.47 8.97
CA SER A 125 22.42 5.45 9.72
C SER A 125 21.61 6.65 10.22
N GLN A 126 20.44 6.92 9.62
CA GLN A 126 19.56 8.02 10.00
C GLN A 126 18.45 7.62 10.98
N SER A 127 18.30 6.32 11.25
CA SER A 127 17.34 5.80 12.21
C SER A 127 17.95 5.87 13.62
N PRO A 128 17.30 6.51 14.62
CA PRO A 128 17.79 6.44 15.99
C PRO A 128 17.84 4.97 16.43
N ALA A 129 18.98 4.54 16.97
CA ALA A 129 19.12 3.21 17.53
C ALA A 129 18.04 3.01 18.60
N THR A 130 17.15 2.04 18.38
CA THR A 130 16.26 1.52 19.43
C THR A 130 16.31 0.00 19.42
N PRO A 131 16.13 -0.62 20.60
CA PRO A 131 16.86 -1.82 20.99
C PRO A 131 16.23 -3.11 20.46
N GLU A 132 17.09 -4.13 20.42
CA GLU A 132 16.82 -5.57 20.52
C GLU A 132 15.38 -6.06 20.32
N ASN A 133 15.20 -6.79 19.23
CA ASN A 133 14.68 -8.16 19.22
C ASN A 133 13.61 -8.48 20.28
N ILE A 134 12.34 -8.23 19.94
CA ILE A 134 11.24 -8.99 20.54
C ILE A 134 10.85 -10.06 19.53
N SER A 135 11.29 -11.28 19.84
CA SER A 135 10.70 -12.50 19.33
C SER A 135 9.27 -12.57 19.85
N ASP A 136 8.31 -12.19 19.03
CA ASP A 136 6.97 -12.76 19.14
C ASP A 136 6.56 -13.29 17.76
N GLY A 137 6.03 -14.51 17.77
CA GLY A 137 5.78 -15.29 16.56
C GLY A 137 4.86 -14.54 15.60
N SER A 138 5.27 -14.47 14.33
CA SER A 138 4.61 -13.81 13.19
C SER A 138 4.81 -12.29 13.08
N SER A 139 6.07 -11.83 12.97
CA SER A 139 6.33 -10.55 12.31
C SER A 139 6.15 -10.71 10.80
N PHE A 140 4.94 -10.42 10.32
CA PHE A 140 4.76 -10.19 8.90
C PHE A 140 5.55 -8.91 8.53
N THR A 141 6.45 -9.01 7.55
CA THR A 141 7.20 -7.87 7.00
C THR A 141 6.77 -7.65 5.54
N GLY A 142 6.66 -6.39 5.10
CA GLY A 142 6.26 -6.03 3.73
C GLY A 142 4.76 -5.76 3.55
N ILE A 143 4.17 -6.15 2.39
CA ILE A 143 2.75 -5.90 2.03
C ILE A 143 1.80 -6.41 3.11
N VAL A 144 2.12 -7.54 3.76
CA VAL A 144 1.28 -8.12 4.82
C VAL A 144 1.33 -7.25 6.09
N ALA A 145 2.47 -6.68 6.46
CA ALA A 145 2.55 -5.72 7.57
C ALA A 145 1.73 -4.45 7.30
N ASN A 146 1.76 -3.97 6.05
CA ASN A 146 0.95 -2.82 5.65
C ASN A 146 -0.54 -3.17 5.57
N LEU A 147 -0.88 -4.38 5.16
CA LEU A 147 -2.24 -4.91 5.22
C LEU A 147 -2.70 -5.03 6.66
N ASP A 148 -1.88 -5.56 7.57
CA ASP A 148 -2.18 -5.65 9.00
C ASP A 148 -2.38 -4.26 9.60
N ARG A 149 -1.54 -3.28 9.24
CA ARG A 149 -1.70 -1.89 9.68
C ARG A 149 -2.99 -1.26 9.14
N ILE A 150 -3.28 -1.40 7.84
CA ILE A 150 -4.52 -0.90 7.25
C ILE A 150 -5.72 -1.59 7.90
N ALA A 151 -5.68 -2.91 8.03
CA ALA A 151 -6.72 -3.71 8.65
C ALA A 151 -6.95 -3.26 10.10
N GLN A 152 -5.90 -3.01 10.87
CA GLN A 152 -6.01 -2.46 12.22
C GLN A 152 -6.65 -1.06 12.20
N GLN A 153 -6.23 -0.14 11.33
CA GLN A 153 -6.76 1.22 11.28
C GLN A 153 -8.24 1.30 10.89
N ILE A 154 -8.72 0.38 10.05
CA ILE A 154 -10.09 0.43 9.54
C ILE A 154 -11.02 -0.57 10.24
N THR A 155 -10.51 -1.52 11.01
CA THR A 155 -11.34 -2.54 11.67
C THR A 155 -11.64 -2.13 13.10
N VAL A 156 -12.91 -2.25 13.47
CA VAL A 156 -13.36 -2.08 14.84
C VAL A 156 -14.01 -3.36 15.34
N ARG A 157 -13.97 -3.58 16.66
CA ARG A 157 -14.79 -4.61 17.30
C ARG A 157 -16.13 -3.99 17.71
N ILE A 158 -17.20 -4.74 17.59
CA ILE A 158 -18.54 -4.33 18.03
C ILE A 158 -18.93 -5.28 19.15
N ASP A 159 -18.95 -4.76 20.38
CA ASP A 159 -19.32 -5.53 21.57
C ASP A 159 -20.80 -5.29 21.88
N SER A 160 -21.48 -6.36 22.28
CA SER A 160 -22.85 -6.36 22.75
C SER A 160 -22.84 -6.66 24.24
N THR A 161 -23.67 -5.97 25.03
CA THR A 161 -23.66 -6.18 26.49
C THR A 161 -24.24 -7.54 26.90
N LYS A 162 -25.11 -8.14 26.07
CA LYS A 162 -25.82 -9.41 26.34
C LYS A 162 -25.54 -10.50 25.32
N HIS A 163 -24.89 -10.17 24.21
CA HIS A 163 -24.59 -11.10 23.13
C HIS A 163 -23.11 -11.02 22.77
N GLY A 164 -22.61 -12.00 22.01
CA GLY A 164 -21.21 -12.03 21.61
C GLY A 164 -20.78 -10.80 20.81
N ASN A 165 -19.50 -10.76 20.44
CA ASN A 165 -18.96 -9.66 19.65
C ASN A 165 -19.02 -9.93 18.15
N GLY A 166 -18.93 -8.84 17.39
CA GLY A 166 -18.70 -8.86 15.96
C GLY A 166 -17.59 -7.90 15.56
N SER A 167 -17.43 -7.71 14.26
CA SER A 167 -16.45 -6.78 13.70
C SER A 167 -17.11 -5.86 12.68
N GLY A 168 -16.53 -4.70 12.48
CA GLY A 168 -16.98 -3.74 11.47
C GLY A 168 -15.81 -3.02 10.81
N VAL A 169 -16.06 -2.42 9.66
CA VAL A 169 -15.08 -1.64 8.90
C VAL A 169 -15.50 -0.18 8.87
N ILE A 170 -14.61 0.72 9.29
CA ILE A 170 -14.79 2.16 9.13
C ILE A 170 -14.73 2.49 7.64
N VAL A 171 -15.83 3.03 7.11
CA VAL A 171 -15.98 3.34 5.68
C VAL A 171 -16.06 4.84 5.39
N ALA A 172 -16.35 5.66 6.40
CA ALA A 172 -16.39 7.12 6.26
C ALA A 172 -16.21 7.83 7.62
N LYS A 173 -15.84 9.11 7.55
CA LYS A 173 -15.77 10.04 8.68
C LYS A 173 -16.33 11.41 8.27
N GLU A 174 -17.16 12.01 9.12
CA GLU A 174 -17.68 13.36 8.95
C GLU A 174 -17.66 14.10 10.30
N GLY A 175 -16.82 15.13 10.42
CA GLY A 175 -16.54 15.76 11.72
C GLY A 175 -15.97 14.73 12.71
N ASN A 176 -16.59 14.59 13.87
CA ASN A 176 -16.23 13.59 14.90
C ASN A 176 -17.01 12.27 14.74
N SER A 177 -17.87 12.16 13.72
CA SER A 177 -18.67 10.96 13.47
C SER A 177 -17.95 10.00 12.54
N TYR A 178 -17.89 8.73 12.94
CA TYR A 178 -17.35 7.63 12.17
C TYR A 178 -18.47 6.68 11.75
N TYR A 179 -18.41 6.18 10.52
CA TYR A 179 -19.40 5.27 9.96
C TYR A 179 -18.80 3.90 9.73
N VAL A 180 -19.44 2.88 10.26
CA VAL A 180 -18.96 1.49 10.27
C VAL A 180 -19.95 0.62 9.52
N LEU A 181 -19.43 -0.15 8.56
CA LEU A 181 -20.18 -1.21 7.91
C LEU A 181 -19.95 -2.53 8.66
N THR A 182 -21.03 -3.23 9.01
CA THR A 182 -20.98 -4.55 9.66
C THR A 182 -22.09 -5.45 9.12
N ALA A 183 -22.04 -6.74 9.44
CA ALA A 183 -23.14 -7.65 9.13
C ALA A 183 -24.36 -7.30 9.99
N ALA A 184 -25.56 -7.36 9.41
CA ALA A 184 -26.77 -6.94 10.12
C ALA A 184 -27.02 -7.81 11.37
N HIS A 185 -26.70 -9.11 11.32
CA HIS A 185 -26.85 -10.03 12.45
C HIS A 185 -25.99 -9.66 13.68
N VAL A 186 -24.93 -8.86 13.51
CA VAL A 186 -24.08 -8.39 14.64
C VAL A 186 -24.89 -7.49 15.56
N VAL A 187 -25.76 -6.65 15.00
CA VAL A 187 -26.56 -5.65 15.73
C VAL A 187 -28.07 -5.86 15.59
N GLU A 188 -28.52 -7.06 15.21
CA GLU A 188 -29.93 -7.34 14.96
C GLU A 188 -30.76 -7.48 16.24
N LYS A 189 -30.12 -7.82 17.36
CA LYS A 189 -30.80 -8.02 18.64
C LYS A 189 -31.00 -6.69 19.36
N PRO A 190 -32.12 -6.50 20.08
CA PRO A 190 -32.32 -5.31 20.88
C PRO A 190 -31.36 -5.31 22.07
N ASP A 191 -30.25 -4.59 21.94
CA ASP A 191 -29.20 -4.50 22.95
C ASP A 191 -28.44 -3.16 22.89
N GLU A 192 -27.63 -2.90 23.91
CA GLU A 192 -26.61 -1.87 23.89
C GLU A 192 -25.35 -2.39 23.21
N TYR A 193 -24.79 -1.57 22.32
CA TYR A 193 -23.65 -1.90 21.51
C TYR A 193 -22.58 -0.82 21.61
N GLU A 194 -21.34 -1.27 21.75
CA GLU A 194 -20.17 -0.41 21.80
C GLU A 194 -19.20 -0.77 20.67
N VAL A 195 -18.64 0.25 20.04
CA VAL A 195 -17.53 0.13 19.11
C VAL A 195 -16.24 0.25 19.90
N VAL A 196 -15.39 -0.76 19.81
CA VAL A 196 -14.03 -0.73 20.34
C VAL A 196 -13.06 -0.43 19.21
N THR A 197 -12.42 0.73 19.28
CA THR A 197 -11.46 1.22 18.29
C THR A 197 -10.08 0.61 18.48
N PRO A 198 -9.16 0.74 17.49
CA PRO A 198 -7.83 0.12 17.54
C PRO A 198 -6.96 0.62 18.70
N ASP A 199 -7.19 1.85 19.14
CA ASP A 199 -6.57 2.44 20.34
C ASP A 199 -7.17 1.92 21.67
N GLY A 200 -8.13 1.00 21.60
CA GLY A 200 -8.79 0.34 22.73
C GLY A 200 -9.90 1.16 23.37
N GLN A 201 -10.24 2.34 22.83
CA GLN A 201 -11.35 3.14 23.35
C GLN A 201 -12.71 2.53 22.98
N GLN A 202 -13.69 2.72 23.85
CA GLN A 202 -15.06 2.24 23.67
C GLN A 202 -15.98 3.42 23.38
N HIS A 203 -16.81 3.28 22.36
CA HIS A 203 -17.74 4.32 21.91
C HIS A 203 -19.14 3.74 21.75
N GLN A 204 -20.13 4.40 22.31
CA GLN A 204 -21.53 4.00 22.16
C GLN A 204 -21.98 4.12 20.71
N VAL A 205 -22.68 3.10 20.21
CA VAL A 205 -23.26 3.12 18.87
C VAL A 205 -24.44 4.10 18.83
N ASP A 206 -24.39 5.05 17.89
CA ASP A 206 -25.54 5.88 17.53
C ASP A 206 -26.40 5.16 16.49
N PHE A 207 -27.54 4.64 16.94
CA PHE A 207 -28.49 3.91 16.10
C PHE A 207 -29.36 4.80 15.20
N LYS A 208 -29.21 6.13 15.24
CA LYS A 208 -30.02 7.05 14.41
C LYS A 208 -29.75 6.90 12.91
N ILE A 209 -28.60 6.35 12.53
CA ILE A 209 -28.17 6.14 11.14
C ILE A 209 -28.09 4.62 10.83
N VAL A 210 -28.87 3.77 11.51
CA VAL A 210 -28.91 2.35 11.12
C VAL A 210 -29.69 2.18 9.83
N LYS A 211 -28.93 1.97 8.75
CA LYS A 211 -29.49 1.62 7.44
C LYS A 211 -29.13 0.17 7.13
N LYS A 212 -30.08 -0.73 7.41
CA LYS A 212 -30.02 -2.10 6.87
C LYS A 212 -30.13 -2.01 5.35
N LEU A 213 -29.20 -2.64 4.65
CA LEU A 213 -29.23 -2.71 3.19
C LEU A 213 -30.17 -3.85 2.78
N GLU A 214 -31.19 -3.54 2.00
CA GLU A 214 -32.19 -4.54 1.60
C GLU A 214 -31.55 -5.65 0.75
N GLY A 215 -31.93 -6.90 1.05
CA GLY A 215 -31.49 -8.08 0.30
C GLY A 215 -30.09 -8.60 0.65
N ILE A 216 -29.36 -7.96 1.57
CA ILE A 216 -28.02 -8.39 2.00
C ILE A 216 -27.85 -8.27 3.52
N ASP A 217 -27.01 -9.12 4.11
CA ASP A 217 -26.70 -9.11 5.54
C ASP A 217 -25.66 -8.01 5.86
N LEU A 218 -26.05 -6.75 5.69
CA LEU A 218 -25.22 -5.59 5.98
C LEU A 218 -26.04 -4.46 6.60
N THR A 219 -25.41 -3.77 7.55
CA THR A 219 -25.95 -2.55 8.14
C THR A 219 -24.84 -1.52 8.33
N LEU A 220 -25.21 -0.25 8.20
CA LEU A 220 -24.37 0.89 8.57
C LEU A 220 -24.67 1.28 10.02
N LEU A 221 -23.65 1.52 10.83
CA LEU A 221 -23.79 2.14 12.15
C LEU A 221 -22.84 3.33 12.27
N SER A 222 -23.04 4.16 13.27
CA SER A 222 -22.15 5.30 13.54
C SER A 222 -21.77 5.40 15.00
N PHE A 223 -20.62 6.02 15.29
CA PHE A 223 -20.20 6.42 16.63
C PHE A 223 -19.42 7.74 16.56
N THR A 224 -19.24 8.40 17.70
CA THR A 224 -18.45 9.65 17.79
C THR A 224 -17.15 9.44 18.55
N SER A 225 -16.04 9.98 18.02
CA SER A 225 -14.75 10.01 18.71
C SER A 225 -14.08 11.37 18.54
N GLU A 226 -13.44 11.85 19.61
CA GLU A 226 -12.61 13.05 19.60
C GLU A 226 -11.23 12.80 18.99
N ASN A 227 -10.83 11.54 18.82
CA ASN A 227 -9.62 11.19 18.10
C ASN A 227 -9.85 11.42 16.59
N PRO A 228 -9.14 12.37 15.94
CA PRO A 228 -9.34 12.65 14.52
C PRO A 228 -8.72 11.59 13.61
N THR A 229 -7.88 10.72 14.15
CA THR A 229 -7.13 9.68 13.44
C THR A 229 -7.16 8.37 14.23
N LEU A 230 -8.18 7.55 13.97
CA LEU A 230 -8.24 6.16 14.41
C LEU A 230 -7.30 5.27 13.57
#